data_AF-A0A443J7M1-F1
#
_entry.id   AF-A0A443J7M1-F1
#
_cell.length_a   1.000
_cell.length_b   1.000
_cell.length_c   1.000
_cell.angle_alpha   90.00
_cell.angle_beta   90.00
_cell.angle_gamma   90.00
#
_symmetry.space_group_name_H-M   'P 1'
#
loop_
_entity.id
_entity.type
_entity.pdbx_description
1 polymer ?
#
loop_
_entity_poly.entity_id
_entity_poly.type
_entity_poly.pdbx_seq_one_letter_code
_entity_poly.pdbx_strand_id
1 'polypeptide(L)'
;MRAHSRSYPDASFLDAYDFRPGAELIGGTVPYDRPAELRRSFERLAGDQGLLHITLSLPAGLRADRDLWTRTILTQLGQMDLPPYATPWITARHTDAHCDHIHVAVALRCFD
;
A
#
# COMPACT_ATOMS: atom_id res chain seq x y z
N MET A 1 -1.59 -13.65 10.06
CA MET A 1 -1.15 -12.37 9.46
C MET A 1 -1.51 -11.26 10.43
N ARG A 2 -0.64 -10.27 10.64
CA ARG A 2 -0.94 -9.10 11.48
C ARG A 2 -0.93 -7.86 10.59
N ALA A 3 -2.00 -7.09 10.64
CA ALA A 3 -2.07 -5.78 10.00
C ALA A 3 -1.61 -4.71 10.98
N HIS A 4 -0.71 -3.85 10.51
CA HIS A 4 -0.32 -2.63 11.21
C HIS A 4 -0.72 -1.45 10.36
N SER A 5 -1.57 -0.58 10.88
CA SER A 5 -2.11 0.56 10.14
C SER A 5 -1.72 1.87 10.84
N ARG A 6 -1.33 2.88 10.06
CA ARG A 6 -1.02 4.22 10.57
C ARG A 6 -1.52 5.28 9.60
N SER A 7 -2.16 6.31 10.14
CA SER A 7 -2.60 7.48 9.36
C SER A 7 -1.46 8.48 9.19
N TYR A 8 -1.39 9.11 8.02
CA TYR A 8 -0.41 10.13 7.68
C TYR A 8 -1.11 11.38 7.12
N PRO A 9 -0.61 12.59 7.47
CA PRO A 9 -1.13 13.84 6.92
C PRO A 9 -0.64 14.13 5.50
N ASP A 10 0.45 13.49 5.08
CA ASP A 10 1.07 13.67 3.76
C ASP A 10 1.64 12.33 3.24
N ALA A 11 2.01 12.32 1.96
CA ALA A 11 2.45 11.11 1.26
C ALA A 11 3.97 10.90 1.30
N SER A 12 4.68 11.50 2.26
CA SER A 12 6.15 11.39 2.39
C SER A 12 6.65 9.95 2.59
N PHE A 13 5.83 9.07 3.16
CA PHE A 13 6.17 7.65 3.38
C PHE A 13 6.33 6.84 2.08
N LEU A 14 5.76 7.32 0.96
CA LEU A 14 5.88 6.67 -0.35
C LEU A 14 7.31 6.77 -0.91
N ASP A 15 7.92 7.95 -0.81
CA ASP A 15 9.25 8.22 -1.37
C ASP A 15 10.36 7.53 -0.55
N ALA A 16 10.20 7.54 0.78
CA ALA A 16 11.27 7.18 1.71
C ALA A 16 11.22 5.72 2.19
N TYR A 17 10.06 5.07 2.10
CA TYR A 17 9.84 3.78 2.75
C TYR A 17 9.26 2.75 1.79
N ASP A 18 8.03 2.94 1.31
CA ASP A 18 7.31 1.91 0.56
C ASP A 18 8.01 1.53 -0.75
N PHE A 19 8.52 2.52 -1.50
CA PHE A 19 9.14 2.33 -2.81
C PHE A 19 10.66 2.59 -2.81
N ARG A 20 11.34 2.31 -1.69
CA ARG A 20 12.80 2.37 -1.64
C ARG A 20 13.47 1.39 -2.62
N PRO A 21 14.74 1.60 -3.01
CA PRO A 21 15.43 0.72 -3.94
C PRO A 21 15.37 -0.76 -3.52
N GLY A 22 14.97 -1.64 -4.44
CA GLY A 22 14.79 -3.07 -4.19
C GLY A 22 13.36 -3.49 -3.79
N ALA A 23 12.44 -2.54 -3.60
CA ALA A 23 11.02 -2.86 -3.42
C ALA A 23 10.40 -3.42 -4.71
N GLU A 24 9.58 -4.46 -4.58
CA GLU A 24 8.83 -5.04 -5.68
C GLU A 24 7.41 -4.44 -5.73
N LEU A 25 7.05 -3.75 -6.81
CA LEU A 25 5.67 -3.31 -7.04
C LEU A 25 4.77 -4.54 -7.25
N ILE A 26 3.77 -4.71 -6.37
CA ILE A 26 2.84 -5.84 -6.47
C ILE A 26 1.61 -5.45 -7.29
N GLY A 27 1.04 -4.27 -7.02
CA GLY A 27 -0.16 -3.79 -7.71
C GLY A 27 -0.77 -2.56 -7.04
N GLY A 28 -1.88 -2.11 -7.60
CA GLY A 28 -2.59 -0.91 -7.14
C GLY A 28 -3.62 -0.44 -8.13
N THR A 29 -4.51 0.44 -7.68
CA THR A 29 -5.41 1.21 -8.54
C THR A 29 -4.79 2.53 -9.00
N VAL A 30 -3.71 2.98 -8.34
CA VAL A 30 -2.94 4.15 -8.75
C VAL A 30 -1.75 3.70 -9.63
N PRO A 31 -1.59 4.26 -10.85
CA PRO A 31 -0.46 3.91 -11.70
C PRO A 31 0.87 4.33 -11.06
N TYR A 32 1.88 3.48 -11.24
CA TYR A 32 3.25 3.74 -10.79
C TYR A 32 4.14 4.07 -11.98
N ASP A 33 4.81 5.22 -11.93
CA ASP A 33 5.90 5.56 -12.86
C ASP A 33 7.19 5.80 -12.06
N ARG A 34 7.20 6.83 -11.23
CA ARG A 34 8.30 7.17 -10.33
C ARG A 34 7.80 7.63 -8.96
N PRO A 35 8.58 7.47 -7.87
CA PRO A 35 8.14 7.80 -6.51
C PRO A 35 7.56 9.22 -6.37
N ALA A 36 8.25 10.22 -6.92
CA ALA A 36 7.79 11.61 -6.83
C ALA A 36 6.45 11.87 -7.56
N GLU A 37 6.10 11.12 -8.60
CA GLU A 37 4.79 11.22 -9.27
C GLU A 37 3.69 10.52 -8.48
N LEU A 38 4.03 9.37 -7.91
CA LEU A 38 3.14 8.64 -7.03
C LEU A 38 2.77 9.48 -5.82
N ARG A 39 3.77 10.09 -5.17
CA ARG A 39 3.57 11.02 -4.06
C ARG A 39 2.60 12.14 -4.41
N ARG A 40 2.84 12.87 -5.50
CA ARG A 40 1.95 13.96 -5.94
C ARG A 40 0.53 13.47 -6.24
N SER A 41 0.41 12.26 -6.79
CA SER A 41 -0.89 11.65 -7.05
C SER A 41 -1.64 11.37 -5.74
N PHE A 42 -0.97 10.78 -4.74
CA PHE A 42 -1.55 10.51 -3.43
C PHE A 42 -1.87 11.78 -2.64
N GLU A 43 -1.02 12.81 -2.69
CA GLU A 43 -1.31 14.12 -2.09
C GLU A 43 -2.59 14.74 -2.68
N ARG A 44 -2.78 14.64 -4.01
CA ARG A 44 -4.01 15.09 -4.68
C ARG A 44 -5.23 14.24 -4.34
N LEU A 45 -5.06 12.92 -4.24
CA LEU A 45 -6.16 11.98 -4.00
C LEU A 45 -6.63 11.96 -2.55
N ALA A 46 -5.73 12.17 -1.58
CA ALA A 46 -6.04 12.15 -0.16
C ALA A 46 -7.03 13.27 0.25
N GLY A 47 -6.85 14.46 -0.31
CA GLY A 47 -7.59 15.66 0.12
C GLY A 47 -7.55 15.81 1.65
N ASP A 48 -8.69 16.18 2.23
CA ASP A 48 -8.84 16.36 3.69
C ASP A 48 -9.04 15.04 4.46
N GLN A 49 -9.32 13.93 3.76
CA GLN A 49 -9.56 12.62 4.39
C GLN A 49 -8.26 11.91 4.79
N GLY A 50 -7.13 12.35 4.23
CA GLY A 50 -5.81 11.91 4.60
C GLY A 50 -5.42 10.56 3.99
N LEU A 51 -4.29 10.04 4.49
CA LEU A 51 -3.64 8.86 3.97
C LEU A 51 -3.58 7.78 5.04
N LEU A 52 -3.69 6.53 4.59
CA LEU A 52 -3.49 5.36 5.42
C LEU A 52 -2.36 4.51 4.85
N HIS A 53 -1.41 4.19 5.72
CA HIS A 53 -0.35 3.24 5.45
C HIS A 53 -0.64 1.93 6.19
N ILE A 54 -0.59 0.80 5.49
CA ILE A 54 -0.82 -0.52 6.06
C ILE A 54 0.41 -1.37 5.79
N THR A 55 0.94 -2.02 6.82
CA THR A 55 1.95 -3.07 6.70
C THR A 55 1.30 -4.42 6.98
N LEU A 56 1.41 -5.35 6.04
CA LEU A 56 0.95 -6.74 6.20
C LEU A 56 2.17 -7.67 6.17
N SER A 57 2.34 -8.46 7.22
CA SER A 57 3.47 -9.39 7.34
C SER A 57 2.99 -10.83 7.52
N LEU A 58 3.66 -11.74 6.83
CA LEU A 58 3.50 -13.18 7.05
C LEU A 58 4.33 -13.63 8.25
N PRO A 59 3.94 -14.74 8.92
CA PRO A 59 4.81 -15.44 9.86
C PRO A 59 6.17 -15.77 9.25
N ALA A 60 7.21 -15.80 10.08
CA ALA A 60 8.56 -16.15 9.65
C ALA A 60 8.59 -17.52 8.94
N GLY A 61 9.35 -17.60 7.84
CA GLY A 61 9.46 -18.81 7.01
C GLY A 61 8.34 -18.98 5.98
N LEU A 62 7.26 -18.19 6.02
CA LEU A 62 6.24 -18.18 4.98
C LEU A 62 6.51 -17.11 3.93
N ARG A 63 6.08 -17.39 2.70
CA ARG A 63 6.13 -16.47 1.56
C ARG A 63 4.83 -16.51 0.79
N ALA A 64 4.47 -15.38 0.19
CA ALA A 64 3.40 -15.28 -0.78
C ALA A 64 3.96 -14.90 -2.16
N ASP A 65 3.29 -15.38 -3.19
CA ASP A 65 3.45 -14.88 -4.55
C ASP A 65 2.64 -13.58 -4.75
N ARG A 66 2.79 -12.96 -5.92
CA ARG A 66 2.10 -11.71 -6.28
C ARG A 66 0.57 -11.86 -6.23
N ASP A 67 0.04 -13.01 -6.63
CA ASP A 67 -1.41 -13.25 -6.71
C ASP A 67 -2.04 -13.44 -5.33
N LEU A 68 -1.34 -14.12 -4.42
CA LEU A 68 -1.74 -14.24 -3.03
C LEU A 68 -1.68 -12.87 -2.35
N TRP A 69 -0.60 -12.10 -2.53
CA TRP A 69 -0.53 -10.74 -1.97
C TRP A 69 -1.66 -9.85 -2.47
N THR A 70 -1.94 -9.86 -3.78
CA THR A 70 -3.05 -9.12 -4.38
C THR A 70 -4.38 -9.48 -3.72
N ARG A 71 -4.71 -10.77 -3.61
CA ARG A 71 -5.95 -11.22 -2.95
C ARG A 71 -6.01 -10.80 -1.47
N THR A 72 -4.88 -10.88 -0.77
CA THR A 72 -4.78 -10.45 0.63
C THR A 72 -5.08 -8.96 0.78
N ILE A 73 -4.56 -8.10 -0.10
CA ILE A 73 -4.81 -6.65 -0.06
C ILE A 73 -6.28 -6.34 -0.33
N LEU A 74 -6.85 -6.93 -1.39
CA LEU A 74 -8.27 -6.73 -1.73
C LEU A 74 -9.18 -7.15 -0.56
N THR A 75 -8.86 -8.27 0.08
CA THR A 75 -9.59 -8.74 1.27
C THR A 75 -9.43 -7.77 2.44
N GLN A 76 -8.20 -7.32 2.73
CA GLN A 76 -7.92 -6.38 3.82
C GLN A 76 -8.67 -5.06 3.65
N LEU A 77 -8.66 -4.48 2.44
CA LEU A 77 -9.38 -3.25 2.14
C LEU A 77 -10.90 -3.44 2.29
N GLY A 78 -11.44 -4.55 1.77
CA GLY A 78 -12.85 -4.87 1.94
C GLY A 78 -13.27 -5.03 3.41
N GLN A 79 -12.42 -5.61 4.26
CA GLN A 79 -12.66 -5.72 5.70
C GLN A 79 -12.60 -4.38 6.45
N MET A 80 -12.05 -3.34 5.83
CA MET A 80 -11.97 -1.98 6.35
C MET A 80 -13.06 -1.07 5.79
N ASP A 81 -14.05 -1.63 5.09
CA ASP A 81 -15.08 -0.88 4.36
C ASP A 81 -14.50 0.09 3.30
N LEU A 82 -13.32 -0.25 2.76
CA LEU A 82 -12.67 0.48 1.66
C LEU A 82 -12.88 -0.32 0.35
N PRO A 83 -13.78 0.11 -0.55
CA PRO A 83 -14.07 -0.64 -1.77
C PRO A 83 -12.81 -0.76 -2.65
N PRO A 84 -12.20 -1.96 -2.80
CA PRO A 84 -10.83 -2.06 -3.31
C PRO A 84 -10.61 -1.56 -4.74
N TYR A 85 -11.67 -1.51 -5.54
CA TYR A 85 -11.63 -1.02 -6.93
C TYR A 85 -12.05 0.45 -7.07
N ALA A 86 -12.63 1.05 -6.03
CA ALA A 86 -12.99 2.46 -6.02
C ALA A 86 -12.04 3.30 -5.14
N THR A 87 -11.31 2.69 -4.20
CA THR A 87 -10.32 3.37 -3.37
C THR A 87 -8.96 3.44 -4.09
N PRO A 88 -8.29 4.60 -4.12
CA PRO A 88 -6.92 4.71 -4.60
C PRO A 88 -5.95 4.06 -3.62
N TRP A 89 -5.26 3.03 -4.07
CA TRP A 89 -4.20 2.38 -3.32
C TRP A 89 -3.08 1.87 -4.23
N ILE A 90 -1.93 1.62 -3.63
CA ILE A 90 -0.78 0.98 -4.26
C ILE A 90 0.00 0.19 -3.21
N THR A 91 0.67 -0.88 -3.63
CA THR A 91 1.47 -1.69 -2.71
C THR A 91 2.82 -2.10 -3.28
N ALA A 92 3.80 -2.17 -2.37
CA ALA A 92 5.12 -2.69 -2.64
C ALA A 92 5.50 -3.73 -1.60
N ARG A 93 6.25 -4.74 -2.03
CA ARG A 93 6.84 -5.78 -1.19
C ARG A 93 8.29 -5.43 -0.89
N HIS A 94 8.69 -5.60 0.37
CA HIS A 94 10.08 -5.55 0.78
C HIS A 94 10.58 -6.97 1.07
N THR A 95 11.72 -7.35 0.49
CA THR A 95 12.31 -8.70 0.63
C THR A 95 13.56 -8.73 1.51
N ASP A 96 13.93 -7.60 2.10
CA ASP A 96 15.15 -7.41 2.89
C ASP A 96 14.97 -7.66 4.40
N ALA A 97 13.74 -7.88 4.86
CA ALA A 97 13.46 -8.23 6.25
C ALA A 97 13.39 -9.75 6.48
N HIS A 98 13.47 -10.15 7.75
CA HIS A 98 13.35 -11.56 8.19
C HIS A 98 11.99 -12.21 7.85
N CYS A 99 10.97 -11.41 7.54
CA CYS A 99 9.66 -11.89 7.14
C CYS A 99 9.20 -11.24 5.83
N ASP A 100 8.43 -12.00 5.08
CA ASP A 100 7.79 -11.51 3.86
C ASP A 100 6.67 -10.55 4.22
N HIS A 101 6.74 -9.32 3.71
CA HIS A 101 5.80 -8.27 4.03
C HIS A 101 5.61 -7.28 2.88
N ILE A 102 4.47 -6.62 2.91
CA ILE A 102 4.09 -5.58 1.98
C ILE A 102 3.69 -4.31 2.73
N HIS A 103 3.89 -3.19 2.06
CA HIS A 103 3.37 -1.88 2.44
C HIS A 103 2.30 -1.46 1.45
N VAL A 104 1.18 -0.97 1.96
CA VAL A 104 0.04 -0.49 1.18
C VAL A 104 -0.19 0.96 1.54
N ALA A 105 -0.12 1.84 0.55
CA ALA A 105 -0.55 3.22 0.68
C ALA A 105 -1.98 3.33 0.17
N VAL A 106 -2.84 4.04 0.91
CA VAL A 106 -4.25 4.21 0.61
C VAL A 106 -4.62 5.68 0.79
N ALA A 107 -5.30 6.27 -0.19
CA ALA A 107 -5.99 7.55 -0.01
C ALA A 107 -7.40 7.25 0.54
N LEU A 108 -7.79 7.87 1.66
CA LEU A 108 -9.04 7.57 2.35
C LEU A 108 -10.29 8.20 1.70
N ARG A 109 -10.31 8.20 0.36
CA ARG A 109 -11.38 8.70 -0.51
C ARG A 109 -11.60 7.69 -1.64
N CYS A 110 -12.77 7.66 -2.27
CA CYS A 110 -12.94 6.93 -3.53
C CYS A 110 -12.55 7.80 -4.74
N PHE A 111 -12.33 7.19 -5.91
CA PHE A 111 -12.35 7.91 -7.17
C PHE A 111 -13.73 8.53 -7.36
N ASP A 112 -13.78 9.83 -7.65
CA ASP A 112 -15.02 10.52 -8.04
C ASP A 112 -15.40 10.18 -9.50
#